data_AF-A0A3A0B104-F1
#
_entry.id   AF-A0A3A0B104-F1
#
_cell.length_a   1.000
_cell.length_b   1.000
_cell.length_c   1.000
_cell.angle_alpha   90.00
_cell.angle_beta   90.00
_cell.angle_gamma   90.00
#
_symmetry.space_group_name_H-M   'P 1'
#
loop_
_entity.id
_entity.type
_entity.pdbx_description
1 polymer ?
#
loop_
_entity_poly.entity_id
_entity_poly.type
_entity_poly.pdbx_seq_one_letter_code
_entity_poly.pdbx_strand_id
1 'polypeptide(L)'
;GDVLVTPLQVARFMAAIANGGTLYRPQIIEKIQPVEGDPVLTFKPEAQGTLPLRPENLDILREALLMVTNDPKGTARWNILGLQFKVAGKTGTAESGSGKPHGWFAGYTLNKANTDLPDIAIVAVGENVGEGSEYAVPFFRAMVEAYYYGSPQRQYYDFGQIGYPPYTPTPPSGGVFP
;
A
#
# COMPACT_ATOMS: atom_id res chain seq x y z
N GLY A 1 -3.36 -16.62 -17.40
CA GLY A 1 -2.73 -15.30 -17.51
C GLY A 1 -1.50 -15.39 -16.64
N ASP A 2 -0.32 -15.40 -17.26
CA ASP A 2 0.78 -16.21 -16.71
C ASP A 2 1.89 -15.37 -16.06
N VAL A 3 1.54 -14.16 -15.62
CA VAL A 3 2.47 -13.27 -14.92
C VAL A 3 2.23 -13.38 -13.43
N LEU A 4 3.17 -14.03 -12.75
CA LEU A 4 3.20 -14.14 -11.28
C LEU A 4 3.97 -12.95 -10.70
N VAL A 5 3.32 -12.18 -9.82
CA VAL A 5 3.94 -11.06 -9.09
C VAL A 5 3.60 -11.14 -7.61
N THR A 6 4.51 -10.69 -6.75
CA THR A 6 4.23 -10.57 -5.32
C THR A 6 3.56 -9.22 -5.01
N PRO A 7 2.70 -9.14 -3.98
CA PRO A 7 2.15 -7.85 -3.52
C PRO A 7 3.24 -6.82 -3.20
N LEU A 8 4.39 -7.26 -2.67
CA LEU A 8 5.53 -6.39 -2.39
C LEU A 8 6.14 -5.79 -3.67
N GLN A 9 6.23 -6.56 -4.75
CA GLN A 9 6.69 -6.03 -6.06
C GLN A 9 5.71 -4.99 -6.61
N VAL A 10 4.40 -5.23 -6.48
CA VAL A 10 3.37 -4.27 -6.91
C VAL A 10 3.41 -3.01 -6.05
N ALA A 11 3.58 -3.13 -4.73
CA ALA A 11 3.69 -1.98 -3.83
C ALA A 11 4.92 -1.12 -4.17
N ARG A 12 6.07 -1.76 -4.42
CA ARG A 12 7.29 -1.08 -4.89
C ARG A 12 7.08 -0.36 -6.22
N PHE A 13 6.37 -0.98 -7.15
CA PHE A 13 6.03 -0.36 -8.44
C PHE A 13 5.11 0.86 -8.28
N MET A 14 4.05 0.76 -7.47
CA MET A 14 3.16 1.88 -7.18
C MET A 14 3.89 3.03 -6.47
N ALA A 15 4.76 2.72 -5.52
CA ALA A 15 5.60 3.71 -4.85
C ALA A 15 6.51 4.44 -5.86
N ALA A 16 7.10 3.71 -6.81
CA ALA A 16 7.91 4.30 -7.88
C ALA A 16 7.09 5.21 -8.81
N ILE A 17 5.86 4.84 -9.17
CA ILE A 17 4.99 5.74 -9.95
C ILE A 17 4.74 7.05 -9.19
N ALA A 18 4.40 6.93 -7.91
CA ALA A 18 4.07 8.06 -7.06
C ALA A 18 5.27 9.00 -6.88
N ASN A 19 6.47 8.46 -6.61
CA ASN A 19 7.62 9.23 -6.14
C ASN A 19 8.48 9.91 -7.22
N GLY A 20 8.06 9.91 -8.48
CA GLY A 20 8.90 10.45 -9.57
C GLY A 20 9.46 9.42 -10.54
N GLY A 21 9.28 8.13 -10.27
CA GLY A 21 9.78 7.04 -11.11
C GLY A 21 10.96 6.27 -10.50
N THR A 22 11.37 6.56 -9.27
CA THR A 22 12.53 5.93 -8.63
C THR A 22 12.15 4.62 -7.93
N LEU A 23 12.81 3.54 -8.30
CA LEU A 23 12.65 2.23 -7.67
C LEU A 23 13.57 2.13 -6.45
N TYR A 24 13.04 2.42 -5.27
CA TYR A 24 13.77 2.18 -4.01
C TYR A 24 13.75 0.70 -3.63
N ARG A 25 14.80 0.27 -2.91
CA ARG A 25 14.84 -1.03 -2.25
C ARG A 25 13.86 -1.03 -1.06
N PRO A 26 12.91 -1.98 -0.97
CA PRO A 26 12.11 -2.15 0.24
C PRO A 26 13.02 -2.49 1.43
N GLN A 27 12.84 -1.78 2.54
CA GLN A 27 13.61 -1.93 3.77
C GLN A 27 12.63 -2.05 4.95
N ILE A 28 12.94 -2.95 5.90
CA ILE A 28 12.15 -3.14 7.14
C ILE A 28 12.93 -2.61 8.36
N ILE A 29 14.26 -2.63 8.29
CA ILE A 29 15.14 -2.19 9.38
C ILE A 29 15.50 -0.72 9.15
N GLU A 30 15.11 0.15 10.08
CA GLU A 30 15.49 1.57 10.07
C GLU A 30 16.91 1.77 10.59
N LYS A 31 17.23 1.13 11.73
CA LYS A 31 18.55 1.22 12.37
C LYS A 31 18.82 0.01 13.27
N ILE A 32 20.10 -0.25 13.50
CA ILE A 32 20.60 -1.21 14.50
C ILE A 32 21.31 -0.39 15.56
N GLN A 33 20.85 -0.49 16.81
CA GLN A 33 21.40 0.25 17.93
C GLN A 33 21.35 -0.58 19.22
N PRO A 34 22.28 -0.35 20.16
CA PRO A 34 22.13 -0.83 21.53
C PRO A 34 20.90 -0.20 22.21
N VAL A 35 20.46 -0.80 23.32
CA VAL A 35 19.36 -0.27 24.14
C VAL A 35 19.70 1.14 24.64
N GLU A 36 20.95 1.32 25.05
CA GLU A 36 21.52 2.60 25.46
C GLU A 36 22.70 2.93 24.54
N GLY A 37 22.69 4.12 23.95
CA GLY A 37 23.75 4.62 23.08
C GLY A 37 23.32 4.89 21.65
N ASP A 38 24.29 5.33 20.85
CA ASP A 38 24.07 5.76 19.47
C ASP A 38 23.87 4.59 18.50
N PRO A 39 23.16 4.80 17.36
CA PRO A 39 23.01 3.78 16.34
C PRO A 39 24.34 3.32 15.75
N VAL A 40 24.53 2.00 15.70
CA VAL A 40 25.67 1.35 15.03
C VAL A 40 25.51 1.42 13.52
N LEU A 41 24.26 1.31 13.05
CA LEU A 41 23.93 1.39 11.63
C LEU A 41 22.57 2.07 11.47
N THR A 42 22.49 3.04 10.56
CA THR A 42 21.23 3.64 10.11
C THR A 42 21.07 3.39 8.63
N PHE A 43 19.97 2.73 8.26
CA PHE A 43 19.66 2.43 6.87
C PHE A 43 19.00 3.64 6.23
N LYS A 44 19.52 4.03 5.07
CA LYS A 44 18.94 5.09 4.23
C LYS A 44 18.24 4.47 3.02
N PRO A 45 17.24 5.16 2.44
CA PRO A 45 16.62 4.71 1.19
C PRO A 45 17.68 4.48 0.10
N GLU A 46 17.67 3.29 -0.48
CA GLU A 46 18.61 2.87 -1.51
C GLU A 46 17.90 2.86 -2.87
N ALA A 47 18.30 3.74 -3.79
CA ALA A 47 17.79 3.75 -5.16
C ALA A 47 18.41 2.59 -5.95
N GLN A 48 17.57 1.75 -6.55
CA GLN A 48 18.01 0.58 -7.34
C GLN A 48 17.72 0.72 -8.83
N GLY A 49 17.12 1.83 -9.26
CA GLY A 49 16.84 2.11 -10.66
C GLY A 49 15.69 3.10 -10.83
N THR A 50 15.28 3.26 -12.07
CA THR A 50 14.14 4.11 -12.46
C THR A 50 13.20 3.35 -13.38
N LEU A 51 11.93 3.73 -13.38
CA LEU A 51 10.98 3.23 -14.38
C LEU A 51 11.44 3.66 -15.78
N PRO A 52 11.40 2.79 -16.79
CA PRO A 52 11.81 3.10 -18.16
C PRO A 52 10.69 3.88 -18.89
N LEU A 53 10.28 5.02 -18.33
CA LEU A 53 9.21 5.86 -18.83
C LEU A 53 9.73 7.28 -19.06
N ARG A 54 9.24 7.93 -20.12
CA ARG A 54 9.41 9.37 -20.28
C ARG A 54 8.57 10.11 -19.22
N PRO A 55 8.98 11.30 -18.76
CA PRO A 55 8.24 12.06 -17.76
C PRO A 55 6.76 12.27 -18.15
N GLU A 56 6.48 12.57 -19.41
CA GLU A 56 5.11 12.84 -19.88
C GLU A 56 4.23 11.59 -19.78
N ASN A 57 4.81 10.41 -20.05
CA ASN A 57 4.09 9.14 -19.92
C ASN A 57 3.80 8.82 -18.44
N LEU A 58 4.72 9.20 -17.54
CA LEU A 58 4.53 9.01 -16.10
C LEU A 58 3.42 9.91 -15.56
N ASP A 59 3.34 11.16 -16.03
CA ASP A 59 2.28 12.07 -15.63
C ASP A 59 0.90 11.62 -16.15
N ILE A 60 0.82 11.16 -17.40
CA ILE A 60 -0.40 10.53 -17.93
C ILE A 60 -0.81 9.32 -17.07
N LEU A 61 0.15 8.50 -16.66
CA LEU A 61 -0.12 7.33 -15.83
C LEU A 61 -0.66 7.73 -14.45
N ARG A 62 -0.10 8.76 -13.81
CA ARG A 62 -0.60 9.27 -12.53
C ARG A 62 -2.01 9.82 -12.64
N GLU A 63 -2.29 10.57 -13.69
CA GLU A 63 -3.63 11.11 -13.95
C GLU A 63 -4.64 9.98 -14.16
N ALA A 64 -4.30 8.98 -14.97
CA ALA A 64 -5.16 7.82 -15.19
C ALA A 64 -5.46 7.05 -13.88
N LEU A 65 -4.48 6.93 -12.97
CA LEU A 65 -4.68 6.33 -11.65
C LEU A 65 -5.55 7.18 -10.73
N LEU A 66 -5.46 8.52 -10.83
CA LEU A 66 -6.34 9.44 -10.11
C LEU A 66 -7.79 9.36 -10.62
N MET A 67 -7.99 9.16 -11.92
CA MET A 67 -9.34 9.03 -12.48
C MET A 67 -10.09 7.81 -11.94
N VAL A 68 -9.39 6.69 -11.65
CA VAL A 68 -10.03 5.47 -11.09
C VAL A 68 -10.74 5.72 -9.76
N THR A 69 -10.26 6.67 -8.97
CA THR A 69 -10.76 6.99 -7.62
C THR A 69 -11.56 8.29 -7.58
N ASN A 70 -11.37 9.22 -8.53
CA ASN A 70 -12.00 10.54 -8.50
C ASN A 70 -13.06 10.75 -9.60
N ASP A 71 -12.94 10.09 -10.75
CA ASP A 71 -13.89 10.25 -11.86
C ASP A 71 -15.26 9.64 -11.50
N PRO A 72 -16.40 10.25 -11.87
CA PRO A 72 -17.73 9.68 -11.65
C PRO A 72 -17.91 8.23 -12.13
N LYS A 73 -17.15 7.78 -13.13
CA LYS A 73 -17.13 6.41 -13.67
C LYS A 73 -15.99 5.56 -13.12
N GLY A 74 -15.18 6.07 -12.20
CA GLY A 74 -14.05 5.39 -11.59
C GLY A 74 -14.47 4.19 -10.73
N THR A 75 -13.84 3.04 -10.94
CA THR A 75 -14.21 1.77 -10.29
C THR A 75 -13.99 1.75 -8.78
N ALA A 76 -13.10 2.60 -8.26
CA ALA A 76 -12.82 2.70 -6.83
C ALA A 76 -13.51 3.90 -6.16
N ARG A 77 -14.16 4.77 -6.95
CA ARG A 77 -14.62 6.08 -6.51
C ARG A 77 -15.53 6.04 -5.28
N TRP A 78 -16.55 5.20 -5.31
CA TRP A 78 -17.56 5.13 -4.24
C TRP A 78 -16.95 4.76 -2.90
N ASN A 79 -16.03 3.79 -2.90
CA ASN A 79 -15.37 3.34 -1.70
C ASN A 79 -14.36 4.36 -1.16
N ILE A 80 -13.71 5.15 -2.01
CA ILE A 80 -12.72 6.16 -1.60
C ILE A 80 -13.37 7.48 -1.15
N LEU A 81 -14.61 7.76 -1.58
CA LEU A 81 -15.30 9.02 -1.30
C LEU A 81 -15.35 9.37 0.20
N GLY A 82 -14.98 10.61 0.53
CA GLY A 82 -15.01 11.17 1.88
C GLY A 82 -13.67 11.17 2.62
N LEU A 83 -12.60 10.62 2.03
CA LEU A 83 -11.24 10.94 2.48
C LEU A 83 -10.93 12.43 2.21
N GLN A 84 -10.18 13.07 3.11
CA GLN A 84 -9.84 14.50 3.02
C GLN A 84 -8.65 14.79 2.09
N PHE A 85 -8.14 13.76 1.41
CA PHE A 85 -6.99 13.82 0.52
C PHE A 85 -7.20 12.88 -0.66
N LYS A 86 -6.43 13.09 -1.72
CA LYS A 86 -6.55 12.31 -2.95
C LYS A 86 -5.87 10.95 -2.78
N VAL A 87 -6.46 9.95 -3.42
CA VAL A 87 -5.89 8.60 -3.59
C VAL A 87 -5.78 8.38 -5.09
N ALA A 88 -4.69 7.78 -5.55
CA ALA A 88 -4.55 7.28 -6.91
C ALA A 88 -4.36 5.75 -6.85
N GLY A 89 -4.96 5.01 -7.77
CA GLY A 89 -4.80 3.56 -7.74
C GLY A 89 -5.49 2.84 -8.88
N LYS A 90 -5.44 1.51 -8.83
CA LYS A 90 -6.07 0.65 -9.83
C LYS A 90 -6.69 -0.59 -9.19
N THR A 91 -7.92 -0.88 -9.59
CA THR A 91 -8.60 -2.15 -9.28
C THR A 91 -8.11 -3.27 -10.20
N GLY A 92 -8.00 -4.47 -9.64
CA GLY A 92 -7.76 -5.71 -10.39
C GLY A 92 -8.69 -6.82 -9.90
N THR A 93 -9.07 -7.69 -10.82
CA THR A 93 -9.80 -8.93 -10.53
C THR A 93 -9.03 -10.04 -11.24
N ALA A 94 -8.40 -10.91 -10.46
CA ALA A 94 -7.58 -12.00 -10.98
C ALA A 94 -8.35 -13.31 -10.87
N GLU A 95 -8.54 -14.00 -11.99
CA GLU A 95 -9.16 -15.32 -12.02
C GLU A 95 -8.36 -16.33 -11.18
N SER A 96 -9.02 -17.07 -10.30
CA SER A 96 -8.41 -18.04 -9.38
C SER A 96 -8.29 -19.45 -9.97
N GLY A 97 -8.78 -19.67 -11.19
CA GLY A 97 -8.86 -20.99 -11.83
C GLY A 97 -9.95 -21.91 -11.28
N SER A 98 -10.37 -21.72 -10.03
CA SER A 98 -11.54 -22.36 -9.41
C SER A 98 -12.03 -21.53 -8.22
N GLY A 99 -13.35 -21.30 -8.11
CA GLY A 99 -13.94 -20.46 -7.06
C GLY A 99 -14.17 -19.02 -7.52
N LYS A 100 -14.32 -18.10 -6.56
CA LYS A 100 -14.42 -16.65 -6.85
C LYS A 100 -13.04 -16.09 -7.24
N PRO A 101 -12.97 -15.01 -8.02
CA PRO A 101 -11.70 -14.37 -8.32
C PRO A 101 -11.06 -13.72 -7.09
N HIS A 102 -9.76 -13.44 -7.18
CA HIS A 102 -9.03 -12.63 -6.20
C HIS A 102 -9.25 -11.15 -6.50
N GLY A 103 -9.65 -10.39 -5.47
CA GLY A 103 -9.82 -8.94 -5.55
C GLY A 103 -8.50 -8.25 -5.23
N TRP A 104 -8.07 -7.33 -6.10
CA TRP A 104 -6.87 -6.54 -5.93
C TRP A 104 -7.17 -5.05 -5.96
N PHE A 105 -6.47 -4.29 -5.12
CA PHE A 105 -6.34 -2.86 -5.28
C PHE A 105 -4.93 -2.41 -4.92
N ALA A 106 -4.28 -1.72 -5.84
CA ALA A 106 -2.95 -1.15 -5.64
C ALA A 106 -3.05 0.36 -5.80
N GLY A 107 -2.62 1.11 -4.78
CA GLY A 107 -2.81 2.55 -4.74
C GLY A 107 -1.80 3.26 -3.87
N TYR A 108 -1.78 4.59 -3.97
CA TYR A 108 -1.02 5.48 -3.10
C TYR A 108 -1.83 6.72 -2.75
N THR A 109 -1.47 7.37 -1.64
CA THR A 109 -2.10 8.59 -1.15
C THR A 109 -1.27 9.81 -1.51
N LEU A 110 -1.95 10.93 -1.76
CA LEU A 110 -1.34 12.25 -1.96
C LEU A 110 -1.64 13.10 -0.73
N ASN A 111 -0.99 12.80 0.41
CA ASN A 111 -1.27 13.45 1.68
C ASN A 111 -0.05 13.68 2.57
N LYS A 112 1.16 13.74 2.01
CA LYS A 112 2.36 13.98 2.84
C LYS A 112 2.21 15.32 3.55
N ALA A 113 1.97 15.30 4.86
CA ALA A 113 1.69 16.49 5.67
C ALA A 113 0.67 17.47 5.02
N ASN A 114 -0.39 16.96 4.37
CA ASN A 114 -1.41 17.75 3.66
C ASN A 114 -0.87 18.61 2.50
N THR A 115 0.16 18.15 1.78
CA THR A 115 0.81 18.92 0.69
C THR A 115 0.48 18.42 -0.72
N ASP A 116 -0.53 17.56 -0.90
CA ASP A 116 -0.82 16.89 -2.18
C ASP A 116 0.38 16.07 -2.74
N LEU A 117 1.42 15.85 -1.94
CA LEU A 117 2.56 15.00 -2.29
C LEU A 117 2.32 13.53 -1.86
N PRO A 118 2.90 12.56 -2.59
CA PRO A 118 2.85 11.14 -2.22
C PRO A 118 3.36 10.85 -0.82
N ASP A 119 2.71 9.91 -0.12
CA ASP A 119 3.07 9.54 1.24
C ASP A 119 3.18 8.02 1.44
N ILE A 120 2.08 7.28 1.29
CA ILE A 120 2.06 5.82 1.43
C ILE A 120 1.55 5.14 0.16
N ALA A 121 2.14 3.97 -0.16
CA ALA A 121 1.67 3.07 -1.20
C ALA A 121 1.25 1.73 -0.56
N ILE A 122 0.05 1.26 -0.88
CA ILE A 122 -0.55 0.04 -0.32
C ILE A 122 -1.06 -0.84 -1.45
N VAL A 123 -0.89 -2.15 -1.27
CA VAL A 123 -1.53 -3.18 -2.08
C VAL A 123 -2.41 -4.02 -1.17
N ALA A 124 -3.70 -4.05 -1.46
CA ALA A 124 -4.68 -4.89 -0.79
C ALA A 124 -5.07 -6.05 -1.71
N VAL A 125 -5.04 -7.26 -1.16
CA VAL A 125 -5.43 -8.49 -1.86
C VAL A 125 -6.42 -9.25 -1.00
N GLY A 126 -7.58 -9.56 -1.56
CA GLY A 126 -8.53 -10.52 -1.00
C GLY A 126 -8.56 -11.76 -1.88
N GLU A 127 -8.26 -12.93 -1.32
CA GLU A 127 -8.23 -14.16 -2.08
C GLU A 127 -9.58 -14.86 -2.13
N ASN A 128 -10.02 -15.28 -3.32
CA ASN A 128 -11.31 -15.96 -3.52
C ASN A 128 -12.52 -15.20 -2.95
N VAL A 129 -12.45 -13.86 -2.91
CA VAL A 129 -13.51 -13.03 -2.35
C VAL A 129 -14.46 -12.48 -3.41
N GLY A 130 -13.98 -12.25 -4.64
CA GLY A 130 -14.73 -11.57 -5.70
C GLY A 130 -13.97 -10.37 -6.27
N GLU A 131 -14.71 -9.33 -6.68
CA GLU A 131 -14.17 -8.18 -7.39
C GLU A 131 -13.30 -7.27 -6.50
N GLY A 132 -12.24 -6.69 -7.07
CA GLY A 132 -11.37 -5.75 -6.34
C GLY A 132 -12.11 -4.50 -5.85
N SER A 133 -13.09 -4.00 -6.59
CA SER A 133 -13.88 -2.81 -6.20
C SER A 133 -14.72 -3.06 -4.95
N GLU A 134 -15.26 -4.27 -4.77
CA GLU A 134 -16.14 -4.65 -3.66
C GLU A 134 -15.37 -4.97 -2.38
N TYR A 135 -14.20 -5.63 -2.48
CA TYR A 135 -13.47 -6.10 -1.30
C TYR A 135 -12.11 -5.40 -1.09
N ALA A 136 -11.28 -5.31 -2.13
CA ALA A 136 -9.92 -4.81 -1.99
C ALA A 136 -9.84 -3.29 -1.80
N VAL A 137 -10.74 -2.51 -2.41
CA VAL A 137 -10.80 -1.06 -2.19
C VAL A 137 -11.20 -0.73 -0.74
N PRO A 138 -12.23 -1.38 -0.13
CA PRO A 138 -12.48 -1.23 1.31
C PRO A 138 -11.30 -1.62 2.21
N PHE A 139 -10.59 -2.71 1.92
CA PHE A 139 -9.38 -3.08 2.67
C PHE A 139 -8.30 -1.99 2.60
N PHE A 140 -8.04 -1.50 1.39
CA PHE A 140 -7.11 -0.39 1.18
C PHE A 140 -7.50 0.83 2.00
N ARG A 141 -8.78 1.21 1.97
CA ARG A 141 -9.27 2.36 2.71
C ARG A 141 -9.12 2.19 4.22
N ALA A 142 -9.45 1.02 4.76
CA ALA A 142 -9.28 0.74 6.19
C ALA A 142 -7.82 0.87 6.62
N MET A 143 -6.87 0.39 5.81
CA MET A 143 -5.43 0.55 6.08
C MET A 143 -4.99 2.02 6.00
N VAL A 144 -5.49 2.78 5.03
CA VAL A 144 -5.23 4.23 4.91
C VAL A 144 -5.79 4.98 6.13
N GLU A 145 -7.01 4.67 6.56
CA GLU A 145 -7.62 5.31 7.73
C GLU A 145 -6.87 4.95 9.02
N ALA A 146 -6.45 3.69 9.18
CA ALA A 146 -5.61 3.28 10.30
C ALA A 146 -4.25 4.01 10.31
N TYR A 147 -3.64 4.21 9.14
CA TYR A 147 -2.37 4.94 9.03
C TYR A 147 -2.49 6.42 9.43
N TYR A 148 -3.52 7.12 8.95
CA TYR A 148 -3.67 8.57 9.20
C TYR A 148 -4.41 8.93 10.49
N TYR A 149 -5.34 8.09 10.94
CA TYR A 149 -6.25 8.40 12.05
C TYR A 149 -6.10 7.43 13.24
N GLY A 150 -5.25 6.40 13.12
CA GLY A 150 -5.03 5.38 14.16
C GLY A 150 -6.08 4.27 14.19
N SER A 151 -7.20 4.43 13.48
CA SER A 151 -8.24 3.40 13.34
C SER A 151 -9.11 3.59 12.08
N PRO A 152 -9.77 2.51 11.59
CA PRO A 152 -10.79 2.64 10.55
C PRO A 152 -11.94 3.55 11.00
N GLN A 153 -12.38 4.46 10.13
CA GLN A 153 -13.35 5.52 10.47
C GLN A 153 -14.81 5.13 10.15
N ARG A 154 -15.01 3.94 9.60
CA ARG A 154 -16.33 3.39 9.24
C ARG A 154 -16.40 1.94 9.70
N GLN A 155 -17.61 1.45 9.95
CA GLN A 155 -17.81 0.01 10.05
C GLN A 155 -17.61 -0.59 8.66
N TYR A 156 -16.55 -1.36 8.53
CA TYR A 156 -16.39 -2.30 7.42
C TYR A 156 -17.05 -3.63 7.81
N TYR A 157 -17.16 -4.59 6.88
CA TYR A 157 -17.61 -5.94 7.23
C TYR A 157 -16.86 -6.43 8.47
N ASP A 158 -17.53 -7.21 9.32
CA ASP A 158 -16.83 -7.93 10.39
C ASP A 158 -15.88 -8.93 9.72
N PHE A 159 -14.66 -8.47 9.46
CA PHE A 159 -13.60 -9.25 8.82
C PHE A 159 -12.98 -10.26 9.79
N GLY A 160 -13.59 -10.48 10.96
CA GLY A 160 -13.08 -11.31 12.03
C GLY A 160 -11.86 -10.67 12.68
N GLN A 161 -12.05 -9.95 13.78
CA GLN A 161 -10.98 -9.55 14.74
C GLN A 161 -9.61 -9.12 14.16
N ILE A 162 -9.55 -8.44 13.01
CA ILE A 162 -8.31 -7.80 12.55
C ILE A 162 -8.13 -6.51 13.36
N GLY A 163 -7.61 -6.69 14.57
CA GLY A 163 -7.43 -5.67 15.61
C GLY A 163 -6.54 -6.15 16.77
N TYR A 164 -6.21 -7.45 16.82
CA TYR A 164 -5.00 -7.90 17.49
C TYR A 164 -3.92 -8.08 16.43
N PRO A 165 -2.90 -7.20 16.32
CA PRO A 165 -1.61 -7.74 15.90
C PRO A 165 -1.35 -8.94 16.81
N PRO A 166 -1.05 -10.16 16.31
CA PRO A 166 -0.53 -11.19 17.20
C PRO A 166 0.62 -10.51 17.93
N TYR A 167 0.50 -10.46 19.26
CA TYR A 167 1.52 -9.99 20.17
C TYR A 167 2.86 -10.37 19.58
N THR A 168 3.58 -9.40 19.01
CA THR A 168 4.97 -9.65 18.60
C THR A 168 5.66 -9.70 19.94
N PRO A 169 6.07 -10.88 20.43
CA PRO A 169 6.71 -10.94 21.72
C PRO A 169 7.94 -10.06 21.59
N THR A 170 8.01 -8.99 22.37
CA THR A 170 9.27 -8.34 22.64
C THR A 170 10.21 -9.47 23.07
N PRO A 171 11.34 -9.68 22.37
CA PRO A 171 12.32 -10.65 22.84
C PRO A 171 12.57 -10.33 24.32
N PRO A 172 12.44 -11.30 25.24
CA PRO A 172 12.75 -11.07 26.64
C PRO A 172 14.12 -10.39 26.70
N SER A 173 14.18 -9.22 27.32
CA SER A 173 15.43 -8.53 27.60
C SER A 173 16.32 -9.48 28.40
N GLY A 174 17.26 -10.15 27.73
CA GLY A 174 18.12 -11.16 28.33
C GLY A 174 18.09 -12.50 27.58
N GLY A 175 18.63 -12.50 26.36
CA GLY A 175 19.08 -13.72 25.69
C GLY A 175 20.60 -13.67 25.56
N VAL A 176 21.31 -14.37 26.44
CA VAL A 176 22.73 -14.71 26.21
C VAL A 176 22.73 -15.74 25.08
N PHE A 177 23.39 -15.43 23.98
CA PHE A 177 23.62 -16.41 22.90
C PHE A 177 24.78 -17.33 23.31
N PRO A 178 24.68 -18.66 23.07
CA PRO A 178 25.82 -19.56 23.16
C PRO A 178 26.87 -19.30 22.07
#